data_AF-V5G6H7-F1
#
_entry.id   AF-V5G6H7-F1
#
_cell.length_a   1.000
_cell.length_b   1.000
_cell.length_c   1.000
_cell.angle_alpha   90.00
_cell.angle_beta   90.00
_cell.angle_gamma   90.00
#
_symmetry.space_group_name_H-M   'P 1'
#
loop_
_entity.id
_entity.type
_entity.pdbx_description
1 polymer ?
#
loop_
_entity_poly.entity_id
_entity_poly.type
_entity_poly.pdbx_seq_one_letter_code
_entity_poly.pdbx_strand_id
1 'polypeptide(L)'
;MAGKVEGNVTTAHDSVYENNLRYAVELLEKENILGLIDPINKYSIPHYYMNSFEKALSVIEKINSPNLKLMLDVFHLQLIRGNISNTIKELIKFIGHVQIAQAPNRNEPNTPGEINYKYVLEAIQKAGYDDWIGLEYKPLGDTKDGLAWVGELGYSL
;
A
#
# COMPACT_ATOMS: atom_id res chain seq x y z
N MET A 1 7.37 -3.01 11.53
CA MET A 1 6.16 -3.80 11.17
C MET A 1 5.12 -3.66 12.26
N ALA A 2 3.83 -3.65 11.90
CA ALA A 2 2.74 -3.40 12.84
C ALA A 2 2.43 -4.58 13.79
N GLY A 3 2.97 -5.77 13.48
CA GLY A 3 2.75 -6.98 14.26
C GLY A 3 1.40 -7.65 14.03
N LYS A 4 1.20 -8.79 14.67
CA LYS A 4 -0.06 -9.53 14.71
C LYS A 4 -0.64 -9.45 16.11
N VAL A 5 -1.97 -9.38 16.21
CA VAL A 5 -2.69 -9.39 17.49
C VAL A 5 -3.59 -10.61 17.55
N GLU A 6 -3.30 -11.52 18.47
CA GLU A 6 -4.19 -12.64 18.77
C GLU A 6 -5.36 -12.14 19.63
N GLY A 7 -6.59 -12.45 19.22
CA GLY A 7 -7.80 -11.95 19.87
C GLY A 7 -8.21 -10.54 19.43
N ASN A 8 -8.80 -9.77 20.34
CA ASN A 8 -9.35 -8.46 20.03
C ASN A 8 -8.28 -7.37 20.12
N VAL A 9 -8.25 -6.47 19.12
CA VAL A 9 -7.48 -5.23 19.20
C VAL A 9 -8.02 -4.38 20.35
N THR A 10 -7.10 -3.79 21.12
CA THR A 10 -7.41 -2.93 22.27
C THR A 10 -6.71 -1.59 22.14
N THR A 11 -7.14 -0.60 22.93
CA THR A 11 -6.53 0.73 23.00
C THR A 11 -5.05 0.71 23.40
N ALA A 12 -4.60 -0.34 24.10
CA ALA A 12 -3.18 -0.52 24.43
C ALA A 12 -2.34 -0.79 23.18
N HIS A 13 -2.86 -1.60 22.23
CA HIS A 13 -2.20 -1.83 20.95
C HIS A 13 -2.11 -0.55 20.13
N ASP A 14 -3.19 0.23 20.10
CA ASP A 14 -3.21 1.53 19.41
C ASP A 14 -2.18 2.51 20.00
N SER A 15 -2.11 2.59 21.34
CA SER A 15 -1.13 3.43 22.03
C SER A 15 0.31 3.02 21.73
N VAL A 16 0.63 1.72 21.77
CA VAL A 16 1.98 1.23 21.47
C VAL A 16 2.36 1.50 20.02
N TYR A 17 1.45 1.25 19.09
CA TYR A 17 1.69 1.50 17.67
C TYR A 17 1.96 2.98 17.40
N GLU A 18 1.12 3.88 17.92
CA GLU A 18 1.29 5.32 17.75
C GLU A 18 2.59 5.83 18.39
N ASN A 19 2.91 5.39 19.62
CA ASN A 19 4.15 5.80 20.30
C ASN A 19 5.40 5.36 19.54
N ASN A 20 5.41 4.14 19.01
CA ASN A 20 6.54 3.64 18.21
C ASN A 20 6.70 4.43 16.90
N LEU A 21 5.59 4.81 16.25
CA LEU A 21 5.66 5.65 15.05
C LEU A 21 6.11 7.06 15.36
N ARG A 22 5.67 7.68 16.47
CA ARG A 22 6.17 9.00 16.89
C ARG A 22 7.68 8.98 17.09
N TYR A 23 8.18 7.97 17.80
CA TYR A 23 9.62 7.77 17.96
C TYR A 23 10.34 7.57 16.62
N ALA A 24 9.81 6.73 15.72
CA ALA A 24 10.41 6.50 14.42
C ALA A 24 10.44 7.77 13.57
N VAL A 25 9.36 8.54 13.55
CA VAL A 25 9.23 9.79 12.79
C VAL A 25 10.27 10.82 13.22
N GLU A 26 10.53 10.99 14.52
CA GLU A 26 11.58 11.90 15.00
C GLU A 26 12.98 11.55 14.44
N LEU A 27 13.24 10.28 14.16
CA LEU A 27 14.49 9.83 13.55
C LEU A 27 14.46 9.99 12.02
N LEU A 28 13.35 9.64 11.40
CA LEU A 28 13.14 9.77 9.96
C LEU A 28 13.25 11.22 9.49
N GLU A 29 12.71 12.17 10.24
CA GLU A 29 12.80 13.61 9.94
C GLU A 29 14.25 14.12 9.98
N LYS A 30 15.06 13.67 10.95
CA LYS A 30 16.47 14.07 11.06
C LYS A 30 17.30 13.64 9.86
N GLU A 31 16.97 12.48 9.30
CA GLU A 31 17.70 11.89 8.17
C GLU A 31 17.00 12.16 6.82
N ASN A 32 15.90 12.93 6.82
CA ASN A 32 15.06 13.19 5.64
C ASN A 32 14.64 11.90 4.90
N ILE A 33 14.22 10.88 5.66
CA ILE A 33 13.73 9.60 5.15
C ILE A 33 12.21 9.57 5.25
N LEU A 34 11.54 9.01 4.24
CA LEU A 34 10.09 8.82 4.26
C LEU A 34 9.73 7.46 4.90
N GLY A 35 8.95 7.49 5.96
CA GLY A 35 8.31 6.32 6.55
C GLY A 35 6.94 6.06 5.92
N LEU A 36 6.59 4.77 5.77
CA LEU A 36 5.31 4.35 5.20
C LEU A 36 4.54 3.46 6.18
N ILE A 37 3.24 3.71 6.32
CA ILE A 37 2.30 2.76 6.92
C ILE A 37 1.67 1.95 5.79
N ASP A 38 1.73 0.62 5.91
CA ASP A 38 1.16 -0.30 4.93
C ASP A 38 0.02 -1.15 5.55
N PRO A 39 -1.24 -0.91 5.15
CA PRO A 39 -2.37 -1.77 5.50
C PRO A 39 -2.35 -3.11 4.72
N ILE A 40 -2.26 -4.23 5.44
CA ILE A 40 -2.16 -5.57 4.81
C ILE A 40 -3.45 -6.38 4.99
N ASN A 41 -3.90 -7.04 3.92
CA ASN A 41 -5.14 -7.81 3.93
C ASN A 41 -5.03 -9.11 4.76
N LYS A 42 -6.18 -9.57 5.28
CA LYS A 42 -6.28 -10.75 6.15
C LYS A 42 -5.87 -12.07 5.48
N TYR A 43 -5.92 -12.16 4.15
CA TYR A 43 -5.58 -13.37 3.40
C TYR A 43 -4.05 -13.52 3.27
N SER A 44 -3.33 -12.40 3.21
CA SER A 44 -1.88 -12.36 3.15
C SER A 44 -1.27 -12.55 4.54
N ILE A 45 -1.79 -11.80 5.52
CA ILE A 45 -1.33 -11.87 6.90
C ILE A 45 -2.54 -11.88 7.83
N PRO A 46 -3.03 -13.07 8.24
CA PRO A 46 -4.08 -13.18 9.24
C PRO A 46 -3.68 -12.46 10.54
N HIS A 47 -4.64 -11.77 11.14
CA HIS A 47 -4.49 -11.05 12.40
C HIS A 47 -3.46 -9.90 12.39
N TYR A 48 -3.06 -9.40 11.22
CA TYR A 48 -2.20 -8.22 11.13
C TYR A 48 -2.90 -6.99 11.75
N TYR A 49 -2.19 -6.25 12.61
CA TYR A 49 -2.77 -5.14 13.38
C TYR A 49 -3.23 -3.98 12.49
N MET A 50 -2.41 -3.64 11.48
CA MET A 50 -2.70 -2.56 10.55
C MET A 50 -3.32 -3.12 9.27
N ASN A 51 -4.63 -3.36 9.29
CA ASN A 51 -5.38 -3.98 8.20
C ASN A 51 -6.53 -3.09 7.67
N SER A 52 -6.49 -1.79 7.97
CA SER A 52 -7.49 -0.80 7.55
C SER A 52 -6.80 0.48 7.10
N PHE A 53 -7.21 0.98 5.94
CA PHE A 53 -6.74 2.25 5.39
C PHE A 53 -7.23 3.43 6.23
N GLU A 54 -8.43 3.36 6.78
CA GLU A 54 -9.01 4.38 7.67
C GLU A 54 -8.23 4.50 8.97
N LYS A 55 -7.83 3.36 9.56
CA LYS A 55 -6.98 3.35 10.75
C LYS A 55 -5.60 3.94 10.44
N ALA A 56 -4.97 3.52 9.35
CA ALA A 56 -3.68 4.06 8.94
C ALA A 56 -3.74 5.58 8.71
N LEU A 57 -4.77 6.05 8.01
CA LEU A 57 -4.99 7.47 7.78
C LEU A 57 -5.18 8.24 9.09
N SER A 58 -6.00 7.73 10.01
CA SER A 58 -6.19 8.36 11.32
C SER A 58 -4.87 8.52 12.08
N VAL A 59 -3.96 7.53 11.99
CA VAL A 59 -2.64 7.61 12.61
C VAL A 59 -1.75 8.66 11.92
N ILE A 60 -1.73 8.69 10.59
CA ILE A 60 -0.96 9.69 9.82
C ILE A 60 -1.41 11.11 10.18
N GLU A 61 -2.72 11.34 10.24
CA GLU A 61 -3.29 12.65 10.59
C GLU A 61 -2.98 13.05 12.04
N LYS A 62 -2.99 12.10 12.99
CA LYS A 62 -2.65 12.35 14.40
C LYS A 62 -1.16 12.64 14.63
N ILE A 63 -0.29 11.98 13.88
CA ILE A 63 1.16 12.20 13.97
C ILE A 63 1.55 13.48 13.24
N ASN A 64 0.89 13.78 12.11
CA ASN A 64 1.03 15.03 11.35
C ASN A 64 2.48 15.39 11.00
N SER A 65 3.23 14.40 10.50
CA SER A 65 4.61 14.59 10.01
C SER A 65 4.67 14.51 8.49
N PRO A 66 5.47 15.36 7.82
CA PRO A 66 5.72 15.24 6.39
C PRO A 66 6.48 13.94 6.01
N ASN A 67 7.21 13.34 6.95
CA ASN A 67 8.03 12.15 6.76
C ASN A 67 7.28 10.85 7.12
N LEU A 68 5.96 10.89 7.28
CA LEU A 68 5.11 9.71 7.44
C LEU A 68 3.95 9.75 6.44
N LYS A 69 3.88 8.75 5.57
CA LYS A 69 2.88 8.63 4.51
C LYS A 69 2.27 7.24 4.47
N LEU A 70 1.28 7.07 3.60
CA LEU A 70 0.55 5.83 3.37
C LEU A 70 1.17 5.08 2.17
N MET A 71 1.33 3.76 2.31
CA MET A 71 1.55 2.87 1.17
C MET A 71 0.21 2.58 0.50
N LEU A 72 0.12 2.80 -0.81
CA LEU A 72 -1.00 2.35 -1.63
C LEU A 72 -0.62 1.04 -2.34
N ASP A 73 -0.67 -0.08 -1.62
CA ASP A 73 -0.67 -1.39 -2.27
C ASP A 73 -2.08 -1.67 -2.82
N VAL A 74 -2.21 -1.69 -4.16
CA VAL A 74 -3.49 -1.89 -4.87
C VAL A 74 -4.07 -3.28 -4.62
N PHE A 75 -3.23 -4.30 -4.44
CA PHE A 75 -3.66 -5.66 -4.11
C PHE A 75 -4.25 -5.74 -2.71
N HIS A 76 -3.58 -5.13 -1.72
CA HIS A 76 -4.13 -5.02 -0.37
C HIS A 76 -5.38 -4.14 -0.33
N LEU A 77 -5.40 -3.02 -1.06
CA LEU A 77 -6.57 -2.16 -1.19
C LEU A 77 -7.80 -2.92 -1.71
N GLN A 78 -7.68 -3.68 -2.80
CA GLN A 78 -8.79 -4.43 -3.37
C GLN A 78 -9.40 -5.40 -2.35
N LEU A 79 -8.54 -6.09 -1.59
CA LEU A 79 -8.95 -7.13 -0.64
C LEU A 79 -9.37 -6.59 0.75
N ILE A 80 -9.07 -5.33 1.07
CA ILE A 80 -9.48 -4.66 2.32
C ILE A 80 -10.74 -3.82 2.09
N ARG A 81 -10.70 -2.92 1.11
CA ARG A 81 -11.67 -1.82 0.95
C ARG A 81 -12.34 -1.83 -0.42
N GLY A 82 -11.66 -2.31 -1.46
CA GLY A 82 -12.12 -2.20 -2.84
C GLY A 82 -12.31 -0.73 -3.25
N ASN A 83 -13.28 -0.48 -4.13
CA ASN A 83 -13.65 0.87 -4.60
C ASN A 83 -12.43 1.69 -5.09
N ILE A 84 -11.50 1.02 -5.78
CA ILE A 84 -10.13 1.48 -6.04
C ILE A 84 -10.08 2.92 -6.56
N SER A 85 -10.87 3.26 -7.59
CA SER A 85 -10.85 4.58 -8.21
C SER A 85 -11.19 5.72 -7.25
N ASN A 86 -12.18 5.50 -6.38
CA ASN A 86 -12.60 6.52 -5.43
C ASN A 86 -11.62 6.60 -4.25
N THR A 87 -11.10 5.44 -3.81
CA THR A 87 -10.09 5.40 -2.76
C THR A 87 -8.79 6.09 -3.18
N ILE A 88 -8.34 5.93 -4.43
CA ILE A 88 -7.18 6.65 -4.97
C ILE A 88 -7.40 8.17 -4.85
N LYS A 89 -8.54 8.68 -5.33
CA LYS A 89 -8.85 10.12 -5.29
C LYS A 89 -8.89 10.67 -3.86
N GLU A 90 -9.43 9.89 -2.92
CA GLU A 90 -9.53 10.26 -1.52
C GLU A 90 -8.15 10.33 -0.85
N LEU A 91 -7.31 9.33 -1.10
CA LEU A 91 -6.08 9.11 -0.34
C LEU A 91 -4.84 9.72 -0.98
N ILE A 92 -4.90 10.19 -2.24
CA ILE A 92 -3.73 10.59 -3.03
C ILE A 92 -2.77 11.53 -2.30
N LYS A 93 -3.28 12.52 -1.54
CA LYS A 93 -2.46 13.49 -0.79
C LYS A 93 -1.64 12.87 0.36
N PHE A 94 -2.02 11.68 0.80
CA PHE A 94 -1.36 10.93 1.86
C PHE A 94 -0.44 9.83 1.32
N ILE A 95 -0.51 9.51 0.03
CA ILE A 95 0.29 8.43 -0.55
C ILE A 95 1.75 8.87 -0.66
N GLY A 96 2.64 8.02 -0.15
CA GLY A 96 4.08 8.17 -0.27
C GLY A 96 4.72 7.15 -1.19
N HIS A 97 4.05 6.02 -1.44
CA HIS A 97 4.48 5.04 -2.43
C HIS A 97 3.30 4.17 -2.89
N VAL A 98 3.41 3.58 -4.08
CA VAL A 98 2.40 2.70 -4.68
C VAL A 98 3.02 1.34 -4.97
N GLN A 99 2.28 0.27 -4.69
CA GLN A 99 2.63 -1.09 -5.09
C GLN A 99 1.47 -1.77 -5.84
N ILE A 100 1.79 -2.68 -6.76
CA ILE A 100 0.79 -3.38 -7.58
C ILE A 100 1.03 -4.89 -7.66
N ALA A 101 -0.07 -5.63 -7.65
CA ALA A 101 -0.13 -7.07 -7.94
C ALA A 101 -1.57 -7.48 -8.30
N GLN A 102 -1.75 -8.51 -9.13
CA GLN A 102 -3.10 -8.95 -9.52
C GLN A 102 -3.83 -9.64 -8.36
N ALA A 103 -5.10 -9.31 -8.16
CA ALA A 103 -5.97 -10.00 -7.21
C ALA A 103 -6.75 -11.13 -7.92
N PRO A 104 -6.96 -12.28 -7.25
CA PRO A 104 -6.67 -12.55 -5.84
C PRO A 104 -5.31 -13.20 -5.56
N ASN A 105 -4.54 -13.58 -6.59
CA ASN A 105 -3.41 -14.51 -6.44
C ASN A 105 -2.04 -13.83 -6.20
N ARG A 106 -1.98 -12.50 -6.27
CA ARG A 106 -0.77 -11.67 -6.12
C ARG A 106 0.30 -11.96 -7.18
N ASN A 107 -0.13 -12.20 -8.43
CA ASN A 107 0.74 -12.41 -9.60
C ASN A 107 0.89 -11.14 -10.45
N GLU A 108 1.48 -11.25 -11.63
CA GLU A 108 1.71 -10.15 -12.58
C GLU A 108 0.39 -9.40 -12.90
N PRO A 109 0.41 -8.06 -13.05
CA PRO A 109 -0.74 -7.23 -13.39
C PRO A 109 -1.58 -7.66 -14.61
N ASN A 110 -0.99 -8.33 -15.62
CA ASN A 110 -1.71 -8.79 -16.81
C ASN A 110 -2.28 -10.22 -16.71
N THR A 111 -2.11 -10.90 -15.57
CA THR A 111 -2.68 -12.24 -15.35
C THR A 111 -4.20 -12.17 -15.18
N PRO A 112 -4.94 -13.29 -15.41
CA PRO A 112 -6.36 -13.35 -15.12
C PRO A 112 -6.65 -12.98 -13.65
N GLY A 113 -7.53 -11.99 -13.46
CA GLY A 113 -7.88 -11.49 -12.15
C GLY A 113 -8.93 -10.39 -12.22
N GLU A 114 -9.13 -9.72 -11.09
CA GLU A 114 -10.23 -8.77 -10.91
C GLU A 114 -9.87 -7.34 -11.35
N ILE A 115 -8.58 -7.00 -11.43
CA ILE A 115 -8.12 -5.63 -11.55
C ILE A 115 -7.69 -5.33 -12.99
N ASN A 116 -8.32 -4.33 -13.61
CA ASN A 116 -7.87 -3.74 -14.87
C ASN A 116 -6.74 -2.73 -14.61
N TYR A 117 -5.49 -3.18 -14.70
CA TYR A 117 -4.33 -2.35 -14.38
C TYR A 117 -4.07 -1.20 -15.34
N LYS A 118 -4.44 -1.33 -16.63
CA LYS A 118 -4.38 -0.18 -17.55
C LYS A 118 -5.18 0.99 -17.00
N TYR A 119 -6.43 0.73 -16.60
CA TYR A 119 -7.30 1.74 -16.03
C TYR A 119 -6.79 2.25 -14.67
N VAL A 120 -6.34 1.36 -13.78
CA VAL A 120 -5.88 1.75 -12.44
C VAL A 120 -4.63 2.62 -12.50
N LEU A 121 -3.65 2.28 -13.34
CA LEU A 121 -2.44 3.08 -13.51
C LEU A 121 -2.75 4.47 -14.07
N GLU A 122 -3.65 4.55 -15.06
CA GLU A 122 -4.15 5.84 -15.54
C GLU A 122 -4.86 6.64 -14.44
N ALA A 123 -5.62 6.00 -13.56
CA ALA A 123 -6.32 6.66 -12.47
C ALA A 123 -5.34 7.22 -11.41
N ILE A 124 -4.28 6.47 -11.10
CA ILE A 124 -3.19 6.90 -10.22
C ILE A 124 -2.46 8.11 -10.80
N GLN A 125 -2.09 8.05 -12.08
CA GLN A 125 -1.45 9.16 -12.79
C GLN A 125 -2.36 10.40 -12.84
N LYS A 126 -3.64 10.23 -13.18
CA LYS A 126 -4.63 11.34 -13.21
C LYS A 126 -4.89 11.96 -11.85
N ALA A 127 -4.69 11.21 -10.76
CA ALA A 127 -4.79 11.74 -9.41
C ALA A 127 -3.58 12.61 -9.03
N GLY A 128 -2.49 12.56 -9.81
CA GLY A 128 -1.29 13.38 -9.63
C GLY A 128 -0.13 12.65 -8.95
N TYR A 129 -0.14 11.32 -8.90
CA TYR A 129 1.04 10.55 -8.47
C TYR A 129 2.06 10.50 -9.60
N ASP A 130 3.29 10.93 -9.34
CA ASP A 130 4.39 11.05 -10.30
C ASP A 130 5.69 10.34 -9.85
N ASP A 131 5.60 9.51 -8.81
CA ASP A 131 6.73 8.76 -8.23
C ASP A 131 6.69 7.27 -8.62
N TRP A 132 7.61 6.47 -8.08
CA TRP A 132 7.79 5.05 -8.42
C TRP A 132 6.58 4.17 -8.09
N ILE A 133 6.37 3.14 -8.90
CA ILE A 133 5.41 2.07 -8.65
C ILE A 133 6.17 0.75 -8.42
N GLY A 134 6.04 0.19 -7.23
CA GLY A 134 6.63 -1.08 -6.85
C GLY A 134 5.89 -2.29 -7.46
N LEU A 135 6.65 -3.20 -8.07
CA LEU A 135 6.14 -4.43 -8.66
C LEU A 135 6.18 -5.59 -7.65
N GLU A 136 5.37 -5.52 -6.59
CA GLU A 136 5.37 -6.50 -5.49
C GLU A 136 4.41 -7.67 -5.72
N TYR A 137 4.73 -8.50 -6.72
CA TYR A 137 4.00 -9.73 -7.00
C TYR A 137 4.91 -10.96 -6.98
N LYS A 138 4.29 -12.14 -6.92
CA LYS A 138 4.95 -13.44 -7.10
C LYS A 138 4.81 -13.83 -8.57
N PRO A 139 5.90 -13.88 -9.34
CA PRO A 139 5.82 -14.29 -10.74
C PRO A 139 5.19 -15.68 -10.89
N LEU A 140 4.38 -15.91 -11.94
CA LEU A 140 3.83 -17.23 -12.24
C LEU A 140 4.91 -18.23 -12.70
N GLY A 141 5.99 -17.71 -13.28
CA GLY A 141 7.11 -18.49 -13.81
C GLY A 141 8.43 -17.75 -13.62
N ASP A 142 9.29 -17.77 -14.64
CA ASP A 142 10.51 -16.97 -14.63
C ASP A 142 10.17 -15.47 -14.56
N THR A 143 10.87 -14.75 -13.69
CA THR A 143 10.60 -13.33 -13.48
C THR A 143 10.76 -12.51 -14.76
N LYS A 144 11.77 -12.82 -15.60
CA LYS A 144 12.02 -12.03 -16.82
C LYS A 144 10.90 -12.22 -17.84
N ASP A 145 10.40 -13.44 -17.97
CA ASP A 145 9.29 -13.76 -18.88
C ASP A 145 8.00 -13.04 -18.44
N GLY A 146 7.81 -12.86 -17.13
CA GLY A 146 6.69 -12.14 -16.54
C GLY A 146 6.73 -10.61 -16.65
N LEU A 147 7.75 -10.00 -17.27
CA LEU A 147 7.86 -8.53 -17.38
C LEU A 147 7.27 -7.95 -18.68
N ALA A 148 6.82 -8.78 -19.61
CA ALA A 148 6.27 -8.33 -20.90
C ALA A 148 5.13 -7.32 -20.75
N TRP A 149 4.32 -7.46 -19.70
CA TRP A 149 3.18 -6.57 -19.43
C TRP A 149 3.56 -5.10 -19.26
N VAL A 150 4.79 -4.81 -18.81
CA VAL A 150 5.27 -3.44 -18.62
C VAL A 150 5.26 -2.71 -19.97
N GLY A 151 5.83 -3.35 -21.00
CA GLY A 151 5.85 -2.83 -22.36
C GLY A 151 4.47 -2.84 -23.03
N GLU A 152 3.65 -3.88 -22.79
CA GLU A 152 2.27 -3.98 -23.31
C GLU A 152 1.38 -2.82 -22.83
N LEU A 153 1.62 -2.33 -21.61
CA LEU A 153 0.93 -1.17 -21.05
C LEU A 153 1.60 0.18 -21.37
N GLY A 154 2.69 0.17 -22.14
CA GLY A 154 3.38 1.38 -22.60
C GLY A 154 4.38 1.98 -21.61
N TYR A 155 4.87 1.19 -20.65
CA TYR A 155 5.88 1.59 -19.67
C TYR A 155 7.26 0.98 -19.98
N SER A 156 8.29 1.49 -19.31
CA SER A 156 9.65 0.96 -19.34
C SER A 156 10.19 0.73 -17.93
N LEU A 157 11.07 -0.27 -17.77
CA LEU A 157 11.85 -0.50 -16.54
C LEU A 157 13.15 0.31 -16.54
#